data_AF-A0A2E1AGR9-F1
#
_entry.id   AF-A0A2E1AGR9-F1
#
_cell.length_a   1.000
_cell.length_b   1.000
_cell.length_c   1.000
_cell.angle_alpha   90.00
_cell.angle_beta   90.00
_cell.angle_gamma   90.00
#
_symmetry.space_group_name_H-M   'P 1'
#
loop_
_entity.id
_entity.type
_entity.pdbx_description
1 polymer ?
#
loop_
_entity_poly.entity_id
_entity_poly.type
_entity_poly.pdbx_seq_one_letter_code
_entity_poly.pdbx_strand_id
1 'polypeptide(L)'
;MKLSIWQEFSSNNSARFTIVGVFRSPHDAQLSAQKLRDILDNLTEWHIEHPAESDNIAQDVYEGNITPVERSLSEQYRIDWEFPVLWGSNYTLDVFDRFIFIYNNWGADSGADPIDRLVLKLGAYEVTVSGSMIWNADDRHLDVSVSATAPTEKIAEMLVSEMENASLGMSKALVRVHIDNITFTLSNVQVLKNAIKRLQDVNCTDISVRFEERRDFRVDLSDEE
;
A
#
# COMPACT_ATOMS: atom_id res chain seq x y z
N MET A 1 -27.14 -42.99 -1.49
CA MET A 1 -26.87 -41.58 -1.86
C MET A 1 -25.48 -41.22 -1.35
N LYS A 2 -24.54 -40.89 -2.25
CA LYS A 2 -23.23 -40.33 -1.88
C LYS A 2 -23.36 -38.80 -1.99
N LEU A 3 -23.36 -38.12 -0.85
CA LEU A 3 -23.17 -36.67 -0.80
C LEU A 3 -21.67 -36.41 -0.91
N SER A 4 -21.21 -35.99 -2.08
CA SER A 4 -19.88 -35.40 -2.25
C SER A 4 -19.98 -33.92 -1.89
N ILE A 5 -19.50 -33.57 -0.70
CA ILE A 5 -19.26 -32.18 -0.29
C ILE A 5 -18.04 -31.72 -1.09
N TRP A 6 -18.27 -30.87 -2.08
CA TRP A 6 -17.21 -30.07 -2.67
C TRP A 6 -16.81 -29.04 -1.61
N GLN A 7 -15.77 -29.37 -0.85
CA GLN A 7 -15.10 -28.42 0.01
C GLN A 7 -14.28 -27.54 -0.94
N GLU A 8 -14.79 -26.34 -1.24
CA GLU A 8 -13.98 -25.31 -1.88
C GLU A 8 -12.80 -25.02 -0.95
N PHE A 9 -11.61 -25.47 -1.33
CA PHE A 9 -10.38 -24.96 -0.77
C PHE A 9 -10.32 -23.49 -1.17
N SER A 10 -10.77 -22.61 -0.28
CA SER A 10 -10.39 -21.21 -0.34
C SER A 10 -8.88 -21.18 -0.19
N SER A 11 -8.16 -21.02 -1.30
CA SER A 11 -6.73 -20.77 -1.29
C SER A 11 -6.49 -19.59 -0.35
N ASN A 12 -5.88 -19.87 0.80
CA ASN A 12 -5.84 -18.98 1.96
C ASN A 12 -4.54 -18.16 2.04
N ASN A 13 -3.66 -18.23 1.04
CA ASN A 13 -2.29 -17.72 1.14
C ASN A 13 -1.99 -16.51 0.24
N SER A 14 -3.02 -15.82 -0.21
CA SER A 14 -2.87 -14.68 -1.09
C SER A 14 -2.66 -13.38 -0.30
N ALA A 15 -1.48 -12.79 -0.44
CA ALA A 15 -1.17 -11.46 0.08
C ALA A 15 -2.03 -10.40 -0.59
N ARG A 16 -2.52 -9.43 0.19
CA ARG A 16 -3.20 -8.22 -0.31
C ARG A 16 -2.62 -7.03 0.41
N PHE A 17 -2.04 -6.11 -0.31
CA PHE A 17 -1.31 -4.99 0.27
C PHE A 17 -1.41 -3.70 -0.54
N THR A 18 -1.07 -2.62 0.13
CA THR A 18 -0.89 -1.28 -0.42
C THR A 18 0.47 -0.77 0.03
N ILE A 19 1.32 -0.44 -0.92
CA ILE A 19 2.58 0.26 -0.69
C ILE A 19 2.31 1.76 -0.86
N VAL A 20 2.72 2.55 0.12
CA VAL A 20 2.63 4.01 0.09
C VAL A 20 4.03 4.59 0.15
N GLY A 21 4.42 5.31 -0.91
CA GLY A 21 5.67 6.06 -0.94
C GLY A 21 5.43 7.55 -0.72
N VAL A 22 6.18 8.16 0.19
CA VAL A 22 6.11 9.60 0.46
C VAL A 22 7.33 10.31 -0.11
N PHE A 23 7.07 11.31 -0.95
CA PHE A 23 8.09 12.10 -1.64
C PHE A 23 8.11 13.53 -1.14
N ARG A 24 9.23 14.22 -1.40
CA ARG A 24 9.41 15.61 -0.97
C ARG A 24 8.51 16.58 -1.72
N SER A 25 8.17 16.26 -2.96
CA SER A 25 7.32 17.09 -3.81
C SER A 25 6.42 16.26 -4.72
N PRO A 26 5.31 16.85 -5.22
CA PRO A 26 4.46 16.18 -6.22
C PRO A 26 5.19 15.84 -7.51
N HIS A 27 6.13 16.69 -7.92
CA HIS A 27 6.95 16.45 -9.10
C HIS A 27 7.84 15.20 -8.92
N ASP A 28 8.48 15.04 -7.76
CA ASP A 28 9.32 13.87 -7.47
C ASP A 28 8.49 12.59 -7.43
N ALA A 29 7.27 12.64 -6.86
CA ALA A 29 6.33 11.53 -6.87
C ALA A 29 5.94 11.14 -8.31
N GLN A 30 5.62 12.10 -9.17
CA GLN A 30 5.27 11.83 -10.58
C GLN A 30 6.42 11.21 -11.36
N LEU A 31 7.63 11.75 -11.22
CA LEU A 31 8.81 11.23 -11.92
C LEU A 31 9.15 9.81 -11.46
N SER A 32 9.08 9.57 -10.15
CA SER A 32 9.34 8.25 -9.56
C SER A 32 8.25 7.25 -9.94
N ALA A 33 6.99 7.67 -10.01
CA ALA A 33 5.88 6.86 -10.48
C ALA A 33 6.07 6.42 -11.93
N GLN A 34 6.54 7.29 -12.81
CA GLN A 34 6.82 6.91 -14.19
C GLN A 34 7.90 5.84 -14.26
N LYS A 35 9.03 6.05 -13.58
CA LYS A 35 10.12 5.05 -13.52
C LYS A 35 9.63 3.71 -12.97
N LEU A 36 8.78 3.75 -11.95
CA LEU A 36 8.25 2.55 -11.34
C LEU A 36 7.30 1.80 -12.29
N ARG A 37 6.46 2.51 -13.06
CA ARG A 37 5.66 1.90 -14.13
C ARG A 37 6.56 1.23 -15.16
N ASP A 38 7.56 1.93 -15.65
CA ASP A 38 8.49 1.37 -16.64
C ASP A 38 9.18 0.09 -16.13
N ILE A 39 9.52 0.04 -14.83
CA ILE A 39 10.09 -1.16 -14.20
C ILE A 39 9.07 -2.31 -14.11
N LEU A 40 7.86 -2.03 -13.60
CA LEU A 40 6.81 -3.05 -13.44
C LEU A 40 6.29 -3.57 -14.78
N ASP A 41 6.25 -2.70 -15.80
CA ASP A 41 5.87 -3.06 -17.16
C ASP A 41 6.93 -3.95 -17.80
N ASN A 42 8.23 -3.66 -17.62
CA ASN A 42 9.31 -4.53 -18.09
C ASN A 42 9.31 -5.92 -17.40
N LEU A 43 9.04 -5.97 -16.09
CA LEU A 43 8.84 -7.23 -15.38
C LEU A 43 7.67 -8.03 -15.98
N THR A 44 6.54 -7.35 -16.19
CA THR A 44 5.34 -7.95 -16.78
C THR A 44 5.60 -8.47 -18.19
N GLU A 45 6.26 -7.68 -19.03
CA GLU A 45 6.61 -8.04 -20.40
C GLU A 45 7.47 -9.30 -20.43
N TRP A 46 8.47 -9.40 -19.54
CA TRP A 46 9.30 -10.59 -19.45
C TRP A 46 8.49 -11.86 -19.15
N HIS A 47 7.57 -11.80 -18.17
CA HIS A 47 6.71 -12.94 -17.83
C HIS A 47 5.76 -13.34 -18.97
N ILE A 48 5.30 -12.37 -19.78
CA ILE A 48 4.46 -12.63 -20.95
C ILE A 48 5.27 -13.30 -22.08
N GLU A 49 6.51 -12.86 -22.30
CA GLU A 49 7.37 -13.39 -23.37
C GLU A 49 7.98 -14.75 -23.03
N HIS A 50 8.14 -15.08 -21.74
CA HIS A 50 8.80 -16.29 -21.25
C HIS A 50 7.88 -17.12 -20.34
N PRO A 51 6.71 -17.59 -20.83
CA PRO A 51 5.70 -18.21 -19.98
C PRO A 51 6.19 -19.52 -19.33
N ALA A 52 6.99 -20.33 -20.02
CA ALA A 52 7.51 -21.58 -19.48
C ALA A 52 8.53 -21.34 -18.36
N GLU A 53 9.44 -20.38 -18.52
CA GLU A 53 10.37 -19.99 -17.47
C GLU A 53 9.65 -19.33 -16.29
N SER A 54 8.66 -18.48 -16.57
CA SER A 54 7.80 -17.86 -15.56
C SER A 54 7.08 -18.90 -14.71
N ASP A 55 6.49 -19.93 -15.33
CA ASP A 55 5.79 -21.00 -14.62
C ASP A 55 6.74 -21.81 -13.72
N ASN A 56 7.96 -22.10 -14.19
CA ASN A 56 8.97 -22.77 -13.37
C ASN A 56 9.36 -21.92 -12.16
N ILE A 57 9.60 -20.62 -12.36
CA ILE A 57 9.92 -19.68 -11.28
C ILE A 57 8.76 -19.60 -10.27
N ALA A 58 7.52 -19.59 -10.74
CA ALA A 58 6.34 -19.55 -9.86
C ALA A 58 6.18 -20.85 -9.04
N GLN A 59 6.50 -22.01 -9.62
CA GLN A 59 6.47 -23.30 -8.92
C GLN A 59 7.58 -23.40 -7.85
N ASP A 60 8.75 -22.83 -8.13
CA ASP A 60 9.93 -22.87 -7.27
C ASP A 60 10.15 -21.53 -6.53
N VAL A 61 9.07 -20.80 -6.21
CA VAL A 61 9.16 -19.46 -5.60
C VAL A 61 10.04 -19.45 -4.35
N TYR A 62 9.97 -20.50 -3.52
CA TYR A 62 10.74 -20.63 -2.28
C TYR A 62 12.21 -21.01 -2.48
N GLU A 63 12.63 -21.35 -3.70
CA GLU A 63 14.04 -21.60 -4.02
C GLU A 63 14.81 -20.29 -4.31
N GLY A 64 14.11 -19.14 -4.32
CA GLY A 64 14.72 -17.83 -4.57
C GLY A 64 15.14 -17.62 -6.03
N ASN A 65 14.50 -18.34 -6.95
CA ASN A 65 14.73 -18.17 -8.37
C ASN A 65 14.06 -16.87 -8.84
N ILE A 66 14.87 -15.85 -9.12
CA ILE A 66 14.42 -14.58 -9.70
C ILE A 66 14.70 -14.52 -11.21
N THR A 67 13.88 -13.77 -11.94
CA THR A 67 14.03 -13.59 -13.38
C THR A 67 15.31 -12.81 -13.72
N PRO A 68 15.80 -12.86 -14.98
CA PRO A 68 16.92 -12.02 -15.41
C PRO A 68 16.66 -10.51 -15.24
N VAL A 69 15.42 -10.05 -15.41
CA VAL A 69 15.04 -8.65 -15.22
C VAL A 69 15.15 -8.27 -13.75
N GLU A 70 14.62 -9.11 -12.86
CA GLU A 70 14.70 -8.94 -11.41
C GLU A 70 16.14 -8.92 -10.92
N ARG A 71 16.99 -9.81 -11.45
CA ARG A 71 18.43 -9.83 -11.15
C ARG A 71 19.11 -8.52 -11.57
N SER A 72 18.82 -8.02 -12.76
CA SER A 72 19.34 -6.72 -13.22
C SER A 72 18.89 -5.57 -12.32
N LEU A 73 17.63 -5.57 -11.88
CA LEU A 73 17.08 -4.56 -10.97
C LEU A 73 17.72 -4.66 -9.58
N SER A 74 17.90 -5.88 -9.07
CA SER A 74 18.59 -6.16 -7.81
C SER A 74 19.99 -5.55 -7.81
N GLU A 75 20.76 -5.77 -8.88
CA GLU A 75 22.11 -5.21 -9.05
C GLU A 75 22.08 -3.68 -9.19
N GLN A 76 21.19 -3.15 -10.04
CA GLN A 76 21.08 -1.71 -10.33
C GLN A 76 20.74 -0.90 -9.08
N TYR A 77 19.77 -1.37 -8.29
CA TYR A 77 19.27 -0.66 -7.12
C TYR A 77 19.89 -1.12 -5.80
N ARG A 78 20.72 -2.17 -5.84
CA ARG A 78 21.34 -2.82 -4.69
C ARG A 78 20.29 -3.22 -3.66
N ILE A 79 19.29 -3.96 -4.15
CA ILE A 79 18.22 -4.54 -3.34
C ILE A 79 18.39 -6.04 -3.46
N ASP A 80 18.41 -6.75 -2.32
CA ASP A 80 18.37 -8.21 -2.33
C ASP A 80 16.93 -8.65 -2.61
N TRP A 81 16.75 -9.53 -3.59
CA TRP A 81 15.45 -10.06 -4.00
C TRP A 81 15.40 -11.52 -3.54
N GLU A 82 14.70 -11.76 -2.44
CA GLU A 82 14.54 -13.10 -1.89
C GLU A 82 13.54 -13.93 -2.73
N PHE A 83 12.53 -13.27 -3.30
CA PHE A 83 11.45 -13.90 -4.06
C PHE A 83 11.13 -13.09 -5.33
N PRO A 84 10.62 -13.75 -6.38
CA PRO A 84 10.15 -13.07 -7.60
C PRO A 84 8.84 -12.29 -7.36
N VAL A 85 8.65 -11.24 -8.16
CA VAL A 85 7.46 -10.38 -8.17
C VAL A 85 6.49 -10.88 -9.22
N LEU A 86 5.70 -11.89 -8.84
CA LEU A 86 4.73 -12.53 -9.72
C LEU A 86 3.44 -11.72 -9.92
N TRP A 87 3.26 -10.65 -9.15
CA TRP A 87 2.10 -9.76 -9.23
C TRP A 87 2.34 -8.54 -10.11
N GLY A 88 3.47 -8.47 -10.83
CA GLY A 88 3.87 -7.32 -11.65
C GLY A 88 2.83 -6.90 -12.71
N SER A 89 2.00 -7.82 -13.19
CA SER A 89 0.91 -7.53 -14.14
C SER A 89 -0.40 -7.11 -13.47
N ASN A 90 -0.46 -7.16 -12.15
CA ASN A 90 -1.67 -7.15 -11.37
C ASN A 90 -1.68 -6.08 -10.28
N TYR A 91 -1.33 -4.85 -10.67
CA TYR A 91 -1.25 -3.72 -9.77
C TYR A 91 -2.04 -2.52 -10.30
N THR A 92 -2.34 -1.60 -9.40
CA THR A 92 -2.72 -0.24 -9.72
C THR A 92 -1.68 0.69 -9.12
N LEU A 93 -1.12 1.60 -9.92
CA LEU A 93 -0.23 2.65 -9.45
C LEU A 93 -0.87 4.01 -9.64
N ASP A 94 -1.05 4.69 -8.52
CA ASP A 94 -1.73 5.97 -8.43
C ASP A 94 -0.82 7.02 -7.79
N VAL A 95 -0.92 8.26 -8.26
CA VAL A 95 -0.15 9.39 -7.77
C VAL A 95 -1.12 10.46 -7.31
N PHE A 96 -0.95 10.92 -6.08
CA PHE A 96 -1.74 12.01 -5.54
C PHE A 96 -0.86 12.91 -4.71
N ASP A 97 -0.80 14.19 -5.09
CA ASP A 97 0.11 15.16 -4.49
C ASP A 97 1.55 14.58 -4.47
N ARG A 98 2.19 14.53 -3.29
CA ARG A 98 3.53 13.96 -3.09
C ARG A 98 3.57 12.47 -2.72
N PHE A 99 2.47 11.75 -2.93
CA PHE A 99 2.33 10.35 -2.55
C PHE A 99 2.18 9.46 -3.78
N ILE A 100 2.82 8.30 -3.74
CA ILE A 100 2.56 7.19 -4.64
C ILE A 100 1.86 6.09 -3.86
N PHE A 101 0.83 5.51 -4.46
CA PHE A 101 0.12 4.35 -3.95
C PHE A 101 0.21 3.21 -4.96
N ILE A 102 0.62 2.04 -4.50
CA ILE A 102 0.68 0.82 -5.30
C ILE A 102 -0.20 -0.20 -4.60
N TYR A 103 -1.22 -0.70 -5.30
CA TYR A 103 -2.13 -1.73 -4.80
C TYR A 103 -1.95 -2.96 -5.65
N ASN A 104 -1.92 -4.14 -5.04
CA ASN A 104 -2.20 -5.35 -5.81
C ASN A 104 -3.71 -5.50 -5.97
N ASN A 105 -4.19 -5.72 -7.19
CA ASN A 105 -5.63 -5.74 -7.45
C ASN A 105 -6.28 -7.05 -6.98
N TRP A 106 -5.48 -8.12 -6.85
CA TRP A 106 -5.91 -9.43 -6.37
C TRP A 106 -4.86 -10.00 -5.43
N GLY A 107 -5.21 -11.13 -4.81
CA GLY A 107 -4.27 -11.93 -4.05
C GLY A 107 -2.97 -12.21 -4.81
N ALA A 108 -1.83 -11.97 -4.18
CA ALA A 108 -0.51 -12.27 -4.72
C ALA A 108 0.16 -13.37 -3.90
N ASP A 109 0.91 -14.25 -4.56
CA ASP A 109 1.68 -15.30 -3.88
C ASP A 109 3.00 -14.78 -3.29
N SER A 110 3.36 -13.53 -3.60
CA SER A 110 4.47 -12.81 -3.00
C SER A 110 4.02 -11.48 -2.38
N GLY A 111 4.82 -11.01 -1.42
CA GLY A 111 4.58 -9.83 -0.62
C GLY A 111 4.87 -8.50 -1.32
N ALA A 112 4.93 -7.44 -0.52
CA ALA A 112 5.29 -6.10 -1.00
C ALA A 112 6.80 -5.92 -1.26
N ASP A 113 7.63 -6.73 -0.59
CA ASP A 113 9.06 -6.84 -0.91
C ASP A 113 9.22 -7.44 -2.31
N PRO A 114 10.19 -6.99 -3.11
CA PRO A 114 11.16 -5.91 -2.86
C PRO A 114 10.72 -4.53 -3.38
N ILE A 115 9.47 -4.40 -3.84
CA ILE A 115 8.99 -3.19 -4.51
C ILE A 115 8.91 -2.01 -3.56
N ASP A 116 8.57 -2.22 -2.29
CA ASP A 116 8.59 -1.17 -1.27
C ASP A 116 10.01 -0.56 -1.08
N ARG A 117 11.05 -1.40 -1.08
CA ARG A 117 12.46 -0.96 -1.05
C ARG A 117 12.84 -0.22 -2.34
N LEU A 118 12.31 -0.66 -3.48
CA LEU A 118 12.53 0.03 -4.75
C LEU A 118 11.94 1.45 -4.71
N VAL A 119 10.76 1.64 -4.12
CA VAL A 119 10.15 2.97 -3.93
C VAL A 119 11.08 3.89 -3.13
N LEU A 120 11.72 3.39 -2.06
CA LEU A 120 12.75 4.14 -1.33
C LEU A 120 13.94 4.51 -2.22
N LYS A 121 14.44 3.57 -3.02
CA LYS A 121 15.57 3.84 -3.95
C LYS A 121 15.22 4.84 -5.05
N LEU A 122 13.95 4.94 -5.42
CA LEU A 122 13.46 5.90 -6.40
C LEU A 122 13.29 7.31 -5.83
N GLY A 123 13.49 7.51 -4.52
CA GLY A 123 13.55 8.83 -3.90
C GLY A 123 12.45 9.11 -2.89
N ALA A 124 11.62 8.13 -2.54
CA ALA A 124 10.76 8.25 -1.38
C ALA A 124 11.63 8.36 -0.12
N TYR A 125 11.28 9.27 0.79
CA TYR A 125 11.97 9.39 2.06
C TYR A 125 11.33 8.53 3.15
N GLU A 126 10.12 8.06 2.90
CA GLU A 126 9.34 7.19 3.77
C GLU A 126 8.51 6.25 2.89
N VAL A 127 8.44 4.98 3.29
CA VAL A 127 7.57 3.98 2.67
C VAL A 127 6.84 3.24 3.78
N THR A 128 5.55 3.03 3.56
CA THR A 128 4.66 2.31 4.47
C THR A 128 3.91 1.24 3.70
N VAL A 129 3.73 0.06 4.30
CA VAL A 129 2.96 -1.02 3.69
C VAL A 129 1.81 -1.45 4.61
N SER A 130 0.61 -1.49 4.05
CA SER A 130 -0.57 -2.09 4.70
C SER A 130 -0.99 -3.33 3.95
N GLY A 131 -1.60 -4.30 4.62
CA GLY A 131 -2.09 -5.50 3.98
C GLY A 131 -2.13 -6.71 4.91
N SER A 132 -2.62 -7.82 4.38
CA SER A 132 -2.50 -9.13 5.01
C SER A 132 -1.43 -9.95 4.31
N MET A 133 -0.73 -10.78 5.09
CA MET A 133 0.36 -11.66 4.58
C MET A 133 1.41 -10.91 3.77
N ILE A 134 1.76 -9.68 4.18
CA ILE A 134 2.67 -8.82 3.44
C ILE A 134 4.08 -9.43 3.43
N TRP A 135 4.46 -10.14 4.50
CA TRP A 135 5.73 -10.83 4.69
C TRP A 135 5.50 -12.07 5.56
N ASN A 136 5.46 -13.28 4.99
CA ASN A 136 5.38 -14.53 5.78
C ASN A 136 4.30 -14.51 6.89
N ALA A 137 3.07 -14.10 6.55
CA ALA A 137 1.92 -13.93 7.47
C ALA A 137 1.93 -12.68 8.39
N ASP A 138 2.76 -11.68 8.11
CA ASP A 138 2.68 -10.36 8.75
C ASP A 138 1.49 -9.55 8.22
N ASP A 139 0.49 -9.32 9.09
CA ASP A 139 -0.66 -8.45 8.83
C ASP A 139 -0.35 -7.04 9.37
N ARG A 140 -0.38 -6.04 8.50
CA ARG A 140 -0.17 -4.62 8.87
C ARG A 140 -1.36 -3.77 8.47
N HIS A 141 -1.81 -2.97 9.42
CA HIS A 141 -2.86 -1.99 9.19
C HIS A 141 -2.25 -0.59 9.10
N LEU A 142 -2.61 0.12 8.04
CA LEU A 142 -2.22 1.51 7.87
C LEU A 142 -3.25 2.43 8.52
N ASP A 143 -2.78 3.20 9.49
CA ASP A 143 -3.49 4.35 10.01
C ASP A 143 -2.98 5.61 9.29
N VAL A 144 -3.87 6.30 8.58
CA VAL A 144 -3.50 7.56 7.90
C VAL A 144 -4.01 8.74 8.71
N SER A 145 -3.10 9.51 9.30
CA SER A 145 -3.44 10.76 9.99
C SER A 145 -3.31 11.97 9.05
N VAL A 146 -4.39 12.71 8.84
CA VAL A 146 -4.38 13.99 8.11
C VAL A 146 -4.60 15.11 9.09
N SER A 147 -3.73 16.11 9.10
CA SER A 147 -3.91 17.33 9.88
C SER A 147 -3.83 18.58 9.02
N ALA A 148 -4.54 19.63 9.43
CA ALA A 148 -4.55 20.90 8.72
C ALA A 148 -4.98 22.05 9.62
N THR A 149 -4.64 23.28 9.22
CA THR A 149 -5.06 24.50 9.87
C THR A 149 -6.28 25.10 9.16
N ALA A 150 -7.39 25.27 9.86
CA ALA A 150 -8.61 25.85 9.30
C ALA A 150 -8.56 27.39 9.30
N PRO A 151 -9.16 28.06 8.30
CA PRO A 151 -9.19 29.53 8.26
C PRO A 151 -10.10 30.16 9.31
N THR A 152 -11.09 29.41 9.84
CA THR A 152 -11.99 29.85 10.91
C THR A 152 -12.46 28.65 11.74
N GLU A 153 -12.81 28.89 13.00
CA GLU A 153 -13.43 27.89 13.90
C GLU A 153 -14.68 27.25 13.29
N LYS A 154 -15.55 28.05 12.66
CA LYS A 154 -16.77 27.55 11.99
C LYS A 154 -16.46 26.55 10.87
N ILE A 155 -15.38 26.77 10.12
CA ILE A 155 -14.94 25.84 9.07
C ILE A 155 -14.36 24.57 9.72
N ALA A 156 -13.62 24.70 10.83
CA ALA A 156 -13.13 23.54 11.56
C ALA A 156 -14.27 22.65 12.07
N GLU A 157 -15.28 23.23 12.73
CA GLU A 157 -16.47 22.50 13.23
C GLU A 157 -17.24 21.81 12.10
N MET A 158 -17.41 22.50 10.96
CA MET A 158 -18.05 21.93 9.78
C MET A 158 -17.28 20.71 9.25
N LEU A 159 -15.96 20.83 9.09
CA LEU A 159 -15.10 19.75 8.60
C LEU A 159 -15.11 18.55 9.54
N VAL A 160 -15.08 18.79 10.86
CA VAL A 160 -15.18 17.74 11.88
C VAL A 160 -16.49 16.97 11.70
N SER A 161 -17.61 17.67 11.64
CA SER A 161 -18.93 17.06 11.43
C SER A 161 -19.03 16.31 10.10
N GLU A 162 -18.52 16.87 9.01
CA GLU A 162 -18.48 16.19 7.70
C GLU A 162 -17.69 14.87 7.77
N MET A 163 -16.52 14.89 8.40
CA MET A 163 -15.63 13.72 8.46
C MET A 163 -16.10 12.68 9.47
N GLU A 164 -16.71 13.08 10.59
CA GLU A 164 -17.37 12.16 11.52
C GLU A 164 -18.50 11.42 10.80
N ASN A 165 -19.35 12.14 10.06
CA ASN A 165 -20.44 11.55 9.28
C ASN A 165 -19.93 10.63 8.16
N ALA A 166 -18.83 10.99 7.49
CA ALA A 166 -18.17 10.12 6.51
C ALA A 166 -17.56 8.87 7.18
N SER A 167 -17.08 8.98 8.42
CA SER A 167 -16.48 7.89 9.20
C SER A 167 -17.49 6.98 9.90
N LEU A 168 -18.78 7.32 9.96
CA LEU A 168 -19.81 6.42 10.53
C LEU A 168 -19.96 5.08 9.76
N GLY A 169 -19.25 4.91 8.64
CA GLY A 169 -19.07 3.63 7.94
C GLY A 169 -17.71 2.93 8.13
N MET A 170 -16.70 3.55 8.75
CA MET A 170 -15.34 3.00 8.89
C MET A 170 -14.66 3.46 10.19
N SER A 171 -14.06 2.49 10.91
CA SER A 171 -13.22 2.62 12.11
C SER A 171 -12.92 4.05 12.62
N LYS A 172 -13.50 4.39 13.78
CA LYS A 172 -13.26 5.58 14.64
C LYS A 172 -12.24 6.59 14.10
N ALA A 173 -12.70 7.59 13.37
CA ALA A 173 -11.93 8.83 13.21
C ALA A 173 -11.79 9.49 14.60
N LEU A 174 -10.58 9.51 15.16
CA LEU A 174 -10.31 10.30 16.35
C LEU A 174 -10.10 11.75 15.91
N VAL A 175 -11.16 12.56 15.96
CA VAL A 175 -11.05 13.98 15.62
C VAL A 175 -10.58 14.74 16.85
N ARG A 176 -9.37 15.32 16.79
CA ARG A 176 -8.88 16.27 17.80
C ARG A 176 -8.91 17.66 17.18
N VAL A 177 -9.79 18.50 17.72
CA VAL A 177 -9.80 19.94 17.44
C VAL A 177 -9.07 20.60 18.59
N HIS A 178 -7.86 21.07 18.32
CA HIS A 178 -7.29 22.16 19.10
C HIS A 178 -7.51 23.39 18.25
N ILE A 179 -7.99 24.50 18.83
CA ILE A 179 -8.32 25.74 18.11
C ILE A 179 -7.29 25.96 16.98
N ASP A 180 -7.80 25.99 15.74
CA ASP A 180 -7.11 26.08 14.45
C ASP A 180 -6.60 24.79 13.81
N ASN A 181 -6.27 23.72 14.55
CA ASN A 181 -5.77 22.46 14.00
C ASN A 181 -6.78 21.30 14.07
N ILE A 182 -6.98 20.64 12.94
CA ILE A 182 -7.83 19.46 12.79
C ILE A 182 -6.94 18.24 12.55
N THR A 183 -7.29 17.06 13.07
CA THR A 183 -6.63 15.79 12.74
C THR A 183 -7.66 14.67 12.54
N PHE A 184 -7.50 13.85 11.50
CA PHE A 184 -8.36 12.72 11.16
C PHE A 184 -7.55 11.46 10.90
N THR A 185 -8.01 10.29 11.36
CA THR A 185 -7.44 8.98 10.99
C THR A 185 -8.31 8.29 9.95
N LEU A 186 -7.72 7.84 8.84
CA LEU A 186 -8.41 7.22 7.69
C LEU A 186 -7.81 5.85 7.37
N SER A 187 -8.66 4.92 6.90
CA SER A 187 -8.26 3.55 6.53
C SER A 187 -8.30 3.27 5.02
N ASN A 188 -8.60 4.29 4.19
CA ASN A 188 -8.79 4.13 2.75
C ASN A 188 -8.20 5.31 1.98
N VAL A 189 -7.40 5.01 0.94
CA VAL A 189 -6.73 6.04 0.13
C VAL A 189 -7.72 6.93 -0.64
N GLN A 190 -8.83 6.40 -1.14
CA GLN A 190 -9.84 7.25 -1.79
C GLN A 190 -10.43 8.27 -0.83
N VAL A 191 -10.64 7.87 0.43
CA VAL A 191 -11.12 8.78 1.48
C VAL A 191 -10.04 9.82 1.81
N LEU A 192 -8.77 9.42 1.88
CA LEU A 192 -7.64 10.34 2.05
C LEU A 192 -7.61 11.42 0.96
N LYS A 193 -7.72 11.03 -0.31
CA LYS A 193 -7.73 11.97 -1.44
C LYS A 193 -8.89 12.95 -1.34
N ASN A 194 -10.08 12.45 -1.02
CA ASN A 194 -11.26 13.28 -0.85
C ASN A 194 -11.10 14.24 0.33
N ALA A 195 -10.52 13.79 1.44
CA ALA A 195 -10.26 14.62 2.62
C ALA A 195 -9.27 15.74 2.29
N ILE A 196 -8.13 15.42 1.68
CA ILE A 196 -7.12 16.43 1.29
C ILE A 196 -7.71 17.44 0.32
N LYS A 197 -8.41 16.97 -0.71
CA LYS A 197 -9.08 17.87 -1.66
C LYS A 197 -10.09 18.77 -0.97
N ARG A 198 -10.90 18.23 -0.05
CA ARG A 198 -11.88 19.01 0.71
C ARG A 198 -11.22 20.08 1.58
N LEU A 199 -10.11 19.74 2.25
CA LEU A 199 -9.31 20.69 3.04
C LEU A 199 -8.76 21.83 2.14
N GLN A 200 -8.28 21.49 0.95
CA GLN A 200 -7.83 22.48 -0.04
C GLN A 200 -8.99 23.37 -0.52
N ASP A 201 -10.16 22.80 -0.82
CA ASP A 201 -11.33 23.53 -1.33
C ASP A 201 -11.86 24.58 -0.34
N VAL A 202 -11.63 24.39 0.96
CA VAL A 202 -12.03 25.37 2.01
C VAL A 202 -10.86 26.23 2.49
N ASN A 203 -9.74 26.24 1.76
CA ASN A 203 -8.54 27.02 2.05
C ASN A 203 -7.90 26.72 3.41
N CYS A 204 -7.87 25.45 3.83
CA CYS A 204 -7.02 25.06 4.93
C CYS A 204 -5.53 25.19 4.57
N THR A 205 -4.70 25.57 5.53
CA THR A 205 -3.24 25.63 5.40
C THR A 205 -2.57 24.49 6.17
N ASP A 206 -1.24 24.37 6.04
CA ASP A 206 -0.43 23.44 6.85
C ASP A 206 -0.94 21.99 6.81
N ILE A 207 -1.48 21.59 5.65
CA ILE A 207 -2.00 20.24 5.44
C ILE A 207 -0.82 19.27 5.49
N SER A 208 -0.80 18.40 6.50
CA SER A 208 0.16 17.32 6.62
C SER A 208 -0.54 15.98 6.70
N VAL A 209 0.11 14.97 6.12
CA VAL A 209 -0.35 13.59 6.13
C VAL A 209 0.75 12.76 6.73
N ARG A 210 0.40 11.88 7.65
CA ARG A 210 1.28 10.93 8.30
C ARG A 210 0.71 9.53 8.14
N PHE A 211 1.57 8.59 7.79
CA PHE A 211 1.24 7.18 7.71
C PHE A 211 1.83 6.49 8.94
N GLU A 212 1.02 5.72 9.65
CA GLU A 212 1.48 4.93 10.79
C GLU A 212 1.13 3.46 10.54
N GLU A 213 2.13 2.58 10.67
CA GLU A 213 1.92 1.13 10.63
C GLU A 213 1.52 0.63 12.01
N ARG A 214 0.38 -0.04 12.08
CA ARG A 214 -0.02 -0.85 13.24
C ARG A 214 0.16 -2.32 12.89
N ARG A 215 0.94 -3.02 13.71
CA ARG A 215 1.09 -4.48 13.62
C ARG A 215 0.09 -5.13 14.55
N ASP A 216 -0.77 -5.97 14.00
CA ASP A 216 -1.62 -6.84 14.79
C ASP A 216 -0.82 -8.11 15.08
N PHE A 217 -0.27 -8.20 16.28
CA PHE A 217 0.31 -9.46 16.73
C PHE A 217 -0.84 -10.46 16.91
N ARG A 218 -1.02 -11.37 15.95
CA ARG A 218 -1.72 -12.62 16.22
C ARG A 218 -0.89 -13.38 17.24
N VAL A 219 -1.28 -13.28 18.51
CA VAL A 219 -0.83 -14.24 19.51
C VAL A 219 -1.51 -15.56 19.15
N ASP A 220 -0.76 -16.47 18.53
CA ASP A 220 -1.20 -17.85 18.40
C ASP A 220 -1.35 -18.41 19.82
N LEU A 221 -2.59 -18.52 20.29
CA LEU A 221 -2.93 -19.15 21.57
C LEU A 221 -2.94 -20.69 21.44
N SER A 222 -2.19 -21.27 20.50
CA SER A 222 -2.15 -22.73 20.31
C SER A 222 -1.10 -23.44 21.17
N ASP A 223 -0.38 -22.74 22.04
CA ASP A 223 0.55 -23.34 23.00
C ASP A 223 -0.03 -23.34 24.44
N GLU A 224 -1.30 -23.73 24.60
CA GLU A 224 -1.77 -24.31 25.87
C GLU A 224 -1.95 -25.83 25.68
N GLU A 225 -1.09 -26.57 26.39
CA GLU A 225 -0.88 -28.03 26.44
C GLU A 225 -2.15 -28.90 26.53
#